data_AF-A0A7R9HFJ3-F1
#
_entry.id   AF-A0A7R9HFJ3-F1
#
_cell.length_a   1.000
_cell.length_b   1.000
_cell.length_c   1.000
_cell.angle_alpha   90.00
_cell.angle_beta   90.00
_cell.angle_gamma   90.00
#
_symmetry.space_group_name_H-M   'P 1'
#
loop_
_entity.id
_entity.type
_entity.pdbx_description
1 polymer ?
#
loop_
_entity_poly.entity_id
_entity_poly.type
_entity_poly.pdbx_seq_one_letter_code
_entity_poly.pdbx_strand_id
1 'polypeptide(L)' 'SNPCKHPILFLRDVEFSHLQSLVEFMYAGEVNVAQAQLSSFLHTAESLQIRGLTEAPQRHKHLYR' A
#
# COMPACT_ATOMS: atom_id res chain seq x y z
N SER A 1 -10.87 -11.83 25.57
CA SER A 1 -9.89 -12.59 24.76
C SER A 1 -10.56 -12.93 23.43
N ASN A 2 -9.99 -12.55 22.30
CA ASN A 2 -10.52 -12.95 20.98
C ASN A 2 -10.10 -14.42 20.74
N PRO A 3 -11.03 -15.38 20.58
CA PRO A 3 -10.73 -16.81 20.54
C PRO A 3 -10.07 -17.29 19.22
N CYS A 4 -9.84 -16.41 18.24
CA CYS A 4 -9.20 -16.78 16.97
C CYS A 4 -7.66 -16.71 17.04
N LYS A 5 -6.99 -17.79 16.61
CA LYS A 5 -5.52 -17.87 16.45
C LYS A 5 -4.99 -17.06 15.25
N HIS A 6 -5.88 -16.58 14.40
CA HIS A 6 -5.53 -15.77 13.24
C HIS A 6 -5.83 -14.30 13.52
N PRO A 7 -4.89 -13.39 13.25
CA PRO A 7 -5.13 -11.96 13.39
C PRO A 7 -6.25 -11.54 12.45
N ILE A 8 -7.22 -10.81 12.99
CA ILE A 8 -8.32 -10.22 12.23
C ILE A 8 -8.02 -8.74 12.11
N LEU A 9 -7.91 -8.26 10.87
CA LEU A 9 -7.65 -6.86 10.55
C LEU A 9 -8.93 -6.23 10.03
N PHE A 10 -9.35 -5.12 10.66
CA PHE A 10 -10.45 -4.29 10.19
C PHE A 10 -9.87 -3.10 9.45
N LEU A 11 -9.98 -3.12 8.12
CA LEU A 11 -9.54 -2.03 7.26
C LEU A 11 -10.77 -1.22 6.84
N ARG A 12 -10.91 -0.02 7.40
CA ARG A 12 -12.00 0.90 7.05
C ARG A 12 -11.62 1.64 5.77
N ASP A 13 -12.61 1.87 4.91
CA ASP A 13 -12.46 2.69 3.70
C ASP A 13 -11.42 2.14 2.71
N VAL A 14 -11.17 0.82 2.76
CA VAL A 14 -10.31 0.10 1.83
C VAL A 14 -11.18 -0.78 0.95
N GLU A 15 -11.23 -0.48 -0.34
CA GLU A 15 -11.85 -1.38 -1.31
C GLU A 15 -11.06 -2.67 -1.44
N PHE A 16 -11.76 -3.80 -1.55
CA PHE A 16 -11.14 -5.11 -1.68
C PHE A 16 -10.23 -5.20 -2.92
N SER A 17 -10.62 -4.57 -4.03
CA SER A 17 -9.83 -4.46 -5.26
C SER A 17 -8.46 -3.83 -4.99
N HIS A 18 -8.41 -2.71 -4.27
CA HIS A 18 -7.15 -2.07 -3.92
C HIS A 18 -6.30 -2.96 -3.01
N LEU A 19 -6.91 -3.61 -2.01
CA LEU A 19 -6.18 -4.52 -1.13
C LEU A 19 -5.57 -5.69 -1.92
N GLN A 20 -6.31 -6.29 -2.84
CA GLN A 20 -5.83 -7.35 -3.70
C GLN A 20 -4.64 -6.89 -4.55
N SER A 21 -4.76 -5.73 -5.20
CA SER A 21 -3.68 -5.14 -6.01
C SER A 21 -2.45 -4.77 -5.18
N LEU A 22 -2.64 -4.31 -3.93
CA LEU A 22 -1.54 -4.01 -3.02
C LEU A 22 -0.80 -5.28 -2.62
N VAL A 23 -1.51 -6.38 -2.34
CA VAL A 23 -0.90 -7.68 -2.04
C VAL A 23 -0.15 -8.20 -3.26
N GLU A 24 -0.72 -8.08 -4.46
CA GLU A 24 -0.03 -8.44 -5.71
C GLU A 24 1.27 -7.65 -5.87
N PHE A 25 1.24 -6.32 -5.70
CA PHE A 25 2.43 -5.48 -5.71
C PHE A 25 3.47 -5.94 -4.67
N MET A 26 3.06 -6.25 -3.44
CA MET A 26 3.99 -6.69 -2.38
C MET A 26 4.72 -7.99 -2.70
N TYR A 27 4.09 -8.90 -3.44
CA TYR A 27 4.65 -10.23 -3.73
C TYR A 27 5.30 -10.33 -5.12
N ALA A 28 4.78 -9.60 -6.11
CA ALA A 28 5.29 -9.60 -7.49
C ALA A 28 6.24 -8.43 -7.78
N GLY A 29 6.22 -7.38 -6.95
CA GLY A 29 6.99 -6.15 -7.15
C GLY A 29 6.34 -5.13 -8.08
N GLU A 30 5.27 -5.50 -8.78
CA GLU A 30 4.49 -4.65 -9.67
C GLU A 30 3.01 -5.03 -9.67
N VAL A 31 2.15 -4.11 -10.12
CA VAL A 31 0.72 -4.37 -10.33
C VAL A 31 0.20 -3.49 -11.46
N ASN A 32 -0.79 -3.98 -12.20
CA ASN A 32 -1.46 -3.22 -13.24
C ASN A 32 -2.81 -2.71 -12.73
N VAL A 33 -3.04 -1.40 -12.83
CA VAL A 33 -4.26 -0.74 -12.34
C VAL A 33 -4.84 0.13 -13.44
N ALA A 34 -6.17 0.15 -13.58
CA ALA A 34 -6.81 1.03 -14.55
C ALA A 34 -6.50 2.50 -14.23
N GLN A 35 -6.24 3.32 -15.26
CA GLN A 35 -5.88 4.74 -15.10
C GLN A 35 -6.88 5.52 -14.23
N ALA A 36 -8.18 5.22 -14.38
CA ALA A 36 -9.25 5.85 -13.60
C ALA A 36 -9.22 5.50 -12.10
N GLN A 37 -8.56 4.39 -11.73
CA GLN A 37 -8.44 3.88 -10.37
C GLN A 37 -7.06 4.18 -9.75
N LEU A 38 -6.11 4.72 -10.54
CA LEU A 38 -4.74 4.91 -10.08
C LEU A 38 -4.68 5.82 -8.84
N SER A 39 -5.42 6.93 -8.84
CA SER A 39 -5.42 7.87 -7.72
C SER A 39 -6.02 7.26 -6.45
N SER A 40 -7.15 6.56 -6.55
CA SER A 40 -7.80 5.92 -5.39
C SER A 40 -6.97 4.74 -4.85
N PHE A 41 -6.33 3.98 -5.73
CA PHE A 41 -5.36 2.95 -5.36
C PHE A 41 -4.17 3.53 -4.59
N LEU A 42 -3.55 4.59 -5.10
CA LEU A 42 -2.40 5.23 -4.44
C LEU A 42 -2.79 5.87 -3.10
N HIS A 43 -3.98 6.45 -2.97
CA HIS A 43 -4.49 6.92 -1.67
C HIS A 43 -4.65 5.78 -0.66
N THR A 44 -5.10 4.61 -1.10
CA THR A 44 -5.18 3.42 -0.25
C THR A 44 -3.78 2.96 0.16
N ALA A 45 -2.83 2.93 -0.79
CA ALA A 45 -1.43 2.62 -0.53
C ALA A 45 -0.83 3.57 0.52
N GLU A 46 -1.11 4.87 0.41
CA GLU A 46 -0.69 5.92 1.35
C GLU A 46 -1.29 5.72 2.73
N SER A 47 -2.59 5.48 2.84
CA SER A 47 -3.24 5.23 4.13
C SER A 47 -2.64 4.02 4.87
N LEU A 48 -2.27 2.98 4.11
CA LEU A 48 -1.65 1.77 4.63
C LEU A 48 -0.12 1.84 4.72
N GLN A 49 0.50 2.97 4.31
CA GLN A 49 1.94 3.22 4.33
C GLN A 49 2.75 2.14 3.59
N ILE A 50 2.31 1.78 2.38
CA ILE A 50 2.98 0.76 1.56
C ILE A 50 4.27 1.31 0.94
N ARG A 51 5.41 0.88 1.48
CA ARG A 51 6.75 1.22 0.97
C ARG A 51 6.87 0.90 -0.52
N GLY A 52 7.54 1.79 -1.27
CA GLY A 52 7.67 1.70 -2.73
C GLY A 52 6.51 2.33 -3.51
N LEU A 53 5.35 2.55 -2.88
CA LEU A 53 4.21 3.28 -3.46
C LEU A 53 3.95 4.63 -2.78
N THR A 54 4.44 4.82 -1.56
CA THR A 54 4.16 6.01 -0.73
C THR A 54 5.38 6.85 -0.38
N GLU A 55 6.59 6.33 -0.60
CA GLU A 55 7.82 7.08 -0.37
C GLU A 55 8.10 7.97 -1.57
N ALA A 56 7.92 9.29 -1.40
CA ALA A 56 8.60 10.25 -2.27
C ALA A 56 10.11 9.99 -2.18
N PRO A 57 10.88 10.10 -3.29
CA PRO A 57 12.30 9.79 -3.28
C PRO A 57 12.95 10.54 -2.13
N GLN A 58 13.57 9.80 -1.20
CA GLN A 58 14.48 10.40 -0.24
C GLN A 58 15.57 11.05 -1.09
N ARG A 59 15.45 12.34 -1.37
CA ARG A 59 16.60 13.17 -1.70
C ARG A 59 17.56 12.91 -0.56
N HIS A 60 18.66 12.21 -0.84
CA HIS A 60 19.83 12.14 0.02
C HIS A 60 20.25 13.58 0.35
N LYS A 61 19.62 14.18 1.35
CA LYS A 61 19.98 15.48 1.89
C LYS A 61 21.22 15.22 2.74
N HIS A 62 22.35 15.72 2.23
CA HIS A 62 23.60 15.96 2.98
C HIS A 62 24.38 14.75 3.49
N LEU A 63 24.99 13.97 2.58
CA LEU A 63 26.22 13.22 2.88
C LEU A 63 27.47 13.82 2.22
N TYR A 64 27.39 15.07 1.77
CA TYR A 64 28.54 15.89 1.41
C TYR A 64 28.58 17.13 2.30
N ARG A 65 28.98 16.93 3.56
CA ARG A 65 29.62 17.95 4.40
C ARG A 65 30.71 17.27 5.19
#